data_AF-A0AAJ1HA15-F1
#
_entry.id   AF-A0AAJ1HA15-F1
#
_cell.length_a   1.000
_cell.length_b   1.000
_cell.length_c   1.000
_cell.angle_alpha   90.00
_cell.angle_beta   90.00
_cell.angle_gamma   90.00
#
_symmetry.space_group_name_H-M   'P 1'
#
loop_
_entity.id
_entity.type
_entity.pdbx_description
1 polymer ?
#
loop_
_entity_poly.entity_id
_entity_poly.type
_entity_poly.pdbx_seq_one_letter_code
_entity_poly.pdbx_strand_id
1 'polypeptide(L)'
;MTAAARPTGGPSAPTGLLDALDAYERALADDDLAALDDAFVRSADTLRGDDRGLLVGHDAISTFRGARGGVAPRHLSRTEVRVLAEDLALVVCVAAFRDGGSGLQTQLWRRQADRWRIEAAHVTGRSRPLDTTVWRVVGDPLLPPTGRGRLDGATVAVKDLYAVAGHRVGAGNPTYLQESVPVPASAAAVAALLDAGASVRGIARTDEFAYALTGRNEHHGTPPNGADPSRVPGGSSSGSASAVRSGVADVGLGTDTAGSLRIPASYQGLWGLRTTHGVVDRAGLLPLAPSFDTVGWLTRDADTMVRALDASVPHGSHPVSESGAPVVLAELLAAADPATQDAVHAVVGDLPVVTLDDLGLPALDDLRELLRLVQGAEATAAHGKWIAAHPGALGAVVGQRFAAAAANPPDLVAEALRRFPGVRAAIRAALVDRVLVTPTAPGPAPSLGAGAEELERVRTATTTMTALASVGGVPSLSVPALTVDDAPVGLCLTGGTGTDRALVTTADRWLRDGVGTGLPAGAA
;
A
#
# COMPACT_ATOMS: atom_id res chain seq x y z
N MET A 1 -29.54 -32.26 10.97
CA MET A 1 -29.20 -33.68 10.70
C MET A 1 -28.02 -34.05 11.59
N THR A 2 -28.21 -35.11 12.37
CA THR A 2 -27.29 -35.83 13.28
C THR A 2 -25.82 -35.37 13.36
N ALA A 3 -25.38 -34.98 14.55
CA ALA A 3 -23.98 -34.78 14.91
C ALA A 3 -23.19 -36.08 14.66
N ALA A 4 -22.32 -36.07 13.64
CA ALA A 4 -21.40 -37.17 13.41
C ALA A 4 -20.33 -37.17 14.51
N ALA A 5 -20.13 -38.32 15.16
CA ALA A 5 -19.11 -38.50 16.19
C ALA A 5 -17.71 -38.26 15.61
N ARG A 6 -16.91 -37.40 16.27
CA ARG A 6 -15.51 -37.12 15.90
C ARG A 6 -14.65 -38.36 16.18
N PRO A 7 -13.90 -38.91 15.20
CA PRO A 7 -12.93 -39.95 15.49
C PRO A 7 -11.73 -39.34 16.25
N THR A 8 -11.57 -39.67 17.53
CA THR A 8 -10.47 -39.15 18.38
C THR A 8 -9.28 -40.11 18.38
N GLY A 9 -8.29 -39.85 17.53
CA GLY A 9 -7.00 -40.54 17.53
C GLY A 9 -5.98 -39.86 18.46
N GLY A 10 -6.18 -39.94 19.78
CA GLY A 10 -5.24 -39.37 20.76
C GLY A 10 -5.74 -39.48 22.22
N PRO A 11 -4.91 -39.14 23.23
CA PRO A 11 -5.35 -39.07 24.62
C PRO A 11 -6.61 -38.19 24.74
N SER A 12 -7.52 -38.56 25.65
CA SER A 12 -8.77 -37.83 25.86
C SER A 12 -8.48 -36.35 26.13
N ALA A 13 -9.14 -35.46 25.39
CA ALA A 13 -8.99 -34.02 25.57
C ALA A 13 -9.29 -33.61 27.03
N PRO A 14 -8.57 -32.62 27.59
CA PRO A 14 -8.87 -32.10 28.92
C PRO A 14 -10.32 -31.63 29.06
N THR A 15 -10.89 -31.79 30.26
CA THR A 15 -12.26 -31.36 30.56
C THR A 15 -12.48 -29.89 30.18
N GLY A 16 -13.59 -29.63 29.47
CA GLY A 16 -14.00 -28.29 29.03
C GLY A 16 -13.26 -27.71 27.82
N LEU A 17 -12.17 -28.34 27.35
CA LEU A 17 -11.40 -27.81 26.20
C LEU A 17 -12.22 -27.85 24.90
N LEU A 18 -12.88 -28.98 24.63
CA LEU A 18 -13.69 -29.14 23.42
C LEU A 18 -14.96 -28.27 23.46
N ASP A 19 -15.54 -28.06 24.64
CA ASP A 19 -16.67 -27.15 24.81
C ASP A 19 -16.27 -25.69 24.51
N ALA A 20 -15.08 -25.28 24.95
CA ALA A 20 -14.51 -23.97 24.64
C ALA A 20 -14.20 -23.81 23.14
N LEU A 21 -13.66 -24.86 22.48
CA LEU A 21 -13.46 -24.88 21.03
C LEU A 21 -14.78 -24.76 20.28
N ASP A 22 -15.82 -25.49 20.69
CA ASP A 22 -17.12 -25.45 20.03
C ASP A 22 -17.82 -24.10 20.27
N ALA A 23 -17.62 -23.48 21.44
CA ALA A 23 -18.08 -22.11 21.70
C ALA A 23 -17.36 -21.09 20.81
N TYR A 24 -16.05 -21.26 20.60
CA TYR A 24 -15.28 -20.43 19.68
C TYR A 24 -15.76 -20.56 18.23
N GLU A 25 -16.02 -21.78 17.74
CA GLU A 25 -16.56 -21.96 16.37
C GLU A 25 -17.98 -21.40 16.21
N ARG A 26 -18.83 -21.48 17.25
CA ARG A 26 -20.14 -20.81 17.23
C ARG A 26 -19.99 -19.29 17.15
N ALA A 27 -19.14 -18.71 17.99
CA ALA A 27 -18.86 -17.27 17.96
C ALA A 27 -18.31 -16.81 16.59
N LEU A 28 -17.51 -17.64 15.91
CA LEU A 28 -17.06 -17.38 14.54
C LEU A 28 -18.21 -17.41 13.51
N ALA A 29 -19.17 -18.33 13.67
CA ALA A 29 -20.31 -18.47 12.77
C ALA A 29 -21.33 -17.35 12.94
N ASP A 30 -21.52 -16.88 14.17
CA ASP A 30 -22.48 -15.84 14.54
C ASP A 30 -21.88 -14.41 14.44
N ASP A 31 -20.59 -14.30 14.11
CA ASP A 31 -19.81 -13.06 14.11
C ASP A 31 -19.86 -12.32 15.46
N ASP A 32 -19.88 -13.07 16.57
CA ASP A 32 -19.92 -12.55 17.93
C ASP A 32 -18.53 -12.07 18.37
N LEU A 33 -18.25 -10.79 18.07
CA LEU A 33 -16.96 -10.16 18.37
C LEU A 33 -16.61 -10.19 19.86
N ALA A 34 -17.59 -10.11 20.76
CA ALA A 34 -17.35 -10.10 22.20
C ALA A 34 -16.95 -11.48 22.71
N ALA A 35 -17.63 -12.54 22.26
CA ALA A 35 -17.26 -13.91 22.60
C ALA A 35 -15.91 -14.30 21.97
N LEU A 36 -15.63 -13.84 20.75
CA LEU A 36 -14.32 -14.05 20.12
C LEU A 36 -13.20 -13.36 20.91
N ASP A 37 -13.39 -12.10 21.31
CA ASP A 37 -12.43 -11.35 22.15
C ASP A 37 -12.10 -12.08 23.46
N ASP A 38 -13.11 -12.55 24.17
CA ASP A 38 -12.94 -13.26 25.44
C ASP A 38 -12.35 -14.67 25.29
N ALA A 39 -12.41 -15.25 24.09
CA ALA A 39 -11.81 -16.54 23.79
C ALA A 39 -10.27 -16.51 23.76
N PHE A 40 -9.64 -15.33 23.75
CA PHE A 40 -8.19 -15.17 23.72
C PHE A 40 -7.63 -14.80 25.10
N VAL A 41 -6.43 -15.28 25.42
CA VAL A 41 -5.71 -14.88 26.64
C VAL A 41 -5.46 -13.37 26.57
N ARG A 42 -5.79 -12.66 27.66
CA ARG A 42 -5.54 -11.22 27.80
C ARG A 42 -4.09 -10.99 28.21
N SER A 43 -3.19 -11.04 27.24
CA SER A 43 -1.74 -10.84 27.41
C SER A 43 -1.18 -10.04 26.24
N ALA A 44 -0.08 -9.32 26.48
CA ALA A 44 0.74 -8.69 25.45
C ALA A 44 1.46 -9.72 24.55
N ASP A 45 1.62 -10.96 25.03
CA ASP A 45 2.32 -12.02 24.30
C ASP A 45 1.39 -12.93 23.49
N THR A 46 0.07 -12.71 23.54
CA THR A 46 -0.92 -13.54 22.83
C THR A 46 -0.74 -13.40 21.32
N LEU A 47 -0.70 -14.51 20.58
CA LEU A 47 -0.39 -14.51 19.15
C LEU A 47 -1.59 -14.89 18.27
N ARG A 48 -1.71 -14.24 17.11
CA ARG A 48 -2.61 -14.70 16.03
C ARG A 48 -2.00 -14.44 14.66
N GLY A 49 -1.86 -15.48 13.83
CA GLY A 49 -1.41 -15.35 12.45
C GLY A 49 -2.32 -16.01 11.42
N ASP A 50 -2.19 -15.59 10.17
CA ASP A 50 -2.78 -16.20 8.96
C ASP A 50 -1.89 -15.94 7.74
N ASP A 51 -2.45 -16.10 6.53
CA ASP A 51 -1.80 -15.81 5.25
C ASP A 51 -1.51 -14.31 5.01
N ARG A 52 -2.00 -13.42 5.88
CA ARG A 52 -1.80 -11.97 5.81
C ARG A 52 -0.69 -11.48 6.74
N GLY A 53 -0.32 -12.26 7.75
CA GLY A 53 0.79 -11.95 8.66
C GLY A 53 0.52 -12.39 10.11
N LEU A 54 1.29 -11.83 11.06
CA LEU A 54 1.24 -12.14 12.49
C LEU A 54 0.81 -10.92 13.30
N LEU A 55 -0.10 -11.13 14.25
CA LEU A 55 -0.52 -10.16 15.26
C LEU A 55 0.00 -10.62 16.62
N VAL A 56 0.52 -9.66 17.40
CA VAL A 56 1.07 -9.87 18.75
C VAL A 56 0.30 -8.98 19.72
N GLY A 57 -0.17 -9.56 20.83
CA GLY A 57 -0.95 -8.89 21.86
C GLY A 57 -2.46 -8.99 21.68
N HIS A 58 -3.18 -9.13 22.80
CA HIS A 58 -4.65 -9.24 22.83
C HIS A 58 -5.33 -8.05 22.14
N ASP A 59 -4.92 -6.82 22.46
CA ASP A 59 -5.53 -5.60 21.90
C ASP A 59 -5.43 -5.54 20.36
N ALA A 60 -4.27 -5.90 19.79
CA ALA A 60 -4.08 -5.93 18.34
C ALA A 60 -5.02 -6.95 17.65
N ILE A 61 -5.23 -8.11 18.30
CA ILE A 61 -6.15 -9.15 17.82
C ILE A 61 -7.61 -8.66 17.88
N SER A 62 -7.98 -7.97 18.95
CA SER A 62 -9.32 -7.40 19.16
C SER A 62 -9.64 -6.32 18.13
N THR A 63 -8.72 -5.38 17.90
CA THR A 63 -8.85 -4.34 16.87
C THR A 63 -8.97 -4.94 15.48
N PHE A 64 -8.12 -5.91 15.13
CA PHE A 64 -8.18 -6.59 13.84
C PHE A 64 -9.54 -7.27 13.60
N ARG A 65 -10.14 -7.85 14.65
CA ARG A 65 -11.44 -8.51 14.54
C ARG A 65 -12.59 -7.54 14.34
N GLY A 66 -12.59 -6.42 15.05
CA GLY A 66 -13.59 -5.37 14.85
C GLY A 66 -13.56 -4.78 13.43
N ALA A 67 -12.39 -4.84 12.77
CA ALA A 67 -12.20 -4.29 11.43
C ALA A 67 -12.42 -5.30 10.28
N ARG A 68 -12.46 -6.62 10.54
CA ARG A 68 -12.65 -7.64 9.50
C ARG A 68 -14.13 -7.97 9.29
N GLY A 69 -14.47 -8.45 8.10
CA GLY A 69 -15.77 -9.10 7.88
C GLY A 69 -15.84 -10.52 8.49
N GLY A 70 -17.06 -11.04 8.62
CA GLY A 70 -17.33 -12.36 9.17
C GLY A 70 -16.63 -13.53 8.44
N VAL A 71 -16.56 -14.68 9.11
CA VAL A 71 -15.94 -15.90 8.56
C VAL A 71 -16.96 -16.69 7.75
N ALA A 72 -16.56 -17.17 6.57
CA ALA A 72 -17.42 -18.01 5.75
C ALA A 72 -17.90 -19.26 6.53
N PRO A 73 -19.19 -19.63 6.44
CA PRO A 73 -19.73 -20.78 7.14
C PRO A 73 -18.94 -22.07 6.89
N ARG A 74 -18.57 -22.76 7.96
CA ARG A 74 -17.71 -23.95 7.95
C ARG A 74 -18.09 -24.91 9.07
N HIS A 75 -17.59 -26.14 9.00
CA HIS A 75 -17.62 -27.09 10.10
C HIS A 75 -16.24 -27.75 10.27
N LEU A 76 -15.89 -28.15 11.49
CA LEU A 76 -14.64 -28.88 11.73
C LEU A 76 -14.81 -30.34 11.29
N SER A 77 -14.08 -30.72 10.24
CA SER A 77 -14.03 -32.07 9.68
C SER A 77 -13.04 -32.99 10.41
N ARG A 78 -12.02 -32.40 11.02
CA ARG A 78 -11.02 -33.11 11.84
C ARG A 78 -10.55 -32.21 12.98
N THR A 79 -10.32 -32.80 14.15
CA THR A 79 -9.75 -32.12 15.32
C THR A 79 -8.74 -33.06 15.97
N GLU A 80 -7.51 -32.60 16.12
CA GLU A 80 -6.41 -33.29 16.79
C GLU A 80 -6.01 -32.50 18.03
N VAL A 81 -5.88 -33.17 19.17
CA VAL A 81 -5.47 -32.55 20.44
C VAL A 81 -4.17 -33.18 20.93
N ARG A 82 -3.25 -32.34 21.41
CA ARG A 82 -2.02 -32.74 22.11
C ARG A 82 -1.93 -31.96 23.41
N VAL A 83 -2.04 -32.66 24.54
CA VAL A 83 -1.85 -32.07 25.87
C VAL A 83 -0.35 -31.87 26.07
N LEU A 84 0.05 -30.62 26.32
CA LEU A 84 1.45 -30.22 26.52
C LEU A 84 1.78 -30.05 28.00
N ALA A 85 0.79 -29.60 28.79
CA ALA A 85 0.83 -29.51 30.25
C ALA A 85 -0.59 -29.63 30.81
N GLU A 86 -0.74 -29.64 32.14
CA GLU A 86 -2.05 -29.72 32.80
C GLU A 86 -3.00 -28.58 32.37
N ASP A 87 -2.43 -27.39 32.18
CA ASP A 87 -3.14 -26.16 31.79
C ASP A 87 -2.90 -25.78 30.32
N LEU A 88 -2.28 -26.64 29.50
CA LEU A 88 -1.84 -26.27 28.15
C LEU A 88 -2.09 -27.37 27.12
N ALA A 89 -2.78 -27.05 26.03
CA ALA A 89 -3.09 -27.99 24.96
C ALA A 89 -2.94 -27.38 23.57
N LEU A 90 -2.30 -28.10 22.65
CA LEU A 90 -2.30 -27.80 21.23
C LEU A 90 -3.51 -28.45 20.56
N VAL A 91 -4.28 -27.67 19.81
CA VAL A 91 -5.46 -28.10 19.07
C VAL A 91 -5.26 -27.76 17.60
N VAL A 92 -5.27 -28.78 16.73
CA VAL A 92 -5.19 -28.61 15.27
C VAL A 92 -6.49 -29.08 14.66
N CYS A 93 -7.21 -28.21 13.97
CA CYS A 93 -8.46 -28.55 13.29
C CYS A 93 -8.37 -28.33 11.78
N VAL A 94 -9.04 -29.20 11.02
CA VAL A 94 -9.32 -28.99 9.60
C VAL A 94 -10.78 -28.60 9.45
N ALA A 95 -11.03 -27.38 8.99
CA ALA A 95 -12.37 -26.89 8.68
C ALA A 95 -12.73 -27.20 7.22
N ALA A 96 -13.95 -27.67 6.97
CA ALA A 96 -14.53 -27.80 5.64
C ALA A 96 -15.60 -26.72 5.44
N PHE A 97 -15.47 -25.94 4.37
CA PHE A 97 -16.38 -24.83 4.08
C PHE A 97 -17.60 -25.30 3.31
N ARG A 98 -18.76 -24.67 3.54
CA ARG A 98 -20.03 -25.03 2.88
C ARG A 98 -19.93 -24.96 1.36
N ASP A 99 -19.21 -23.97 0.85
CA ASP A 99 -19.04 -23.72 -0.59
C ASP A 99 -17.78 -24.40 -1.16
N GLY A 100 -17.30 -25.46 -0.50
CA GLY A 100 -16.14 -26.28 -0.89
C GLY A 100 -14.80 -25.78 -0.35
N GLY A 101 -13.80 -26.67 -0.38
CA GLY A 101 -12.44 -26.45 0.11
C GLY A 101 -12.27 -26.63 1.63
N SER A 102 -11.02 -26.57 2.08
CA SER A 102 -10.66 -26.77 3.49
C SER A 102 -9.72 -25.68 3.99
N GLY A 103 -9.75 -25.45 5.30
CA GLY A 103 -8.81 -24.58 6.01
C GLY A 103 -8.21 -25.32 7.19
N LEU A 104 -7.08 -24.84 7.68
CA LEU A 104 -6.37 -25.38 8.83
C LEU A 104 -6.36 -24.34 9.94
N GLN A 105 -6.65 -24.73 11.18
CA GLN A 105 -6.37 -23.90 12.34
C GLN A 105 -5.54 -24.66 13.36
N THR A 106 -4.48 -24.03 13.82
CA THR A 106 -3.59 -24.52 14.87
C THR A 106 -3.69 -23.55 16.03
N GLN A 107 -4.10 -24.02 17.20
CA GLN A 107 -4.34 -23.19 18.37
C GLN A 107 -3.66 -23.77 19.59
N LEU A 108 -2.92 -22.94 20.32
CA LEU A 108 -2.46 -23.23 21.66
C LEU A 108 -3.50 -22.69 22.63
N TRP A 109 -4.05 -23.57 23.46
CA TRP A 109 -5.07 -23.26 24.46
C TRP A 109 -4.46 -23.37 25.85
N ARG A 110 -4.68 -22.34 26.67
CA ARG A 110 -4.30 -22.30 28.08
C ARG A 110 -5.52 -22.25 28.98
N ARG A 111 -5.51 -23.02 30.08
CA ARG A 111 -6.52 -22.97 31.13
C ARG A 111 -6.17 -21.89 32.16
N GLN A 112 -7.01 -20.87 32.29
CA GLN A 112 -6.91 -19.80 33.28
C GLN A 112 -8.21 -19.71 34.08
N ALA A 113 -8.15 -19.80 35.41
CA ALA A 113 -9.31 -19.73 36.30
C ALA A 113 -10.49 -20.61 35.81
N ASP A 114 -10.20 -21.90 35.55
CA ASP A 114 -11.14 -22.91 35.04
C ASP A 114 -11.73 -22.66 33.65
N ARG A 115 -11.19 -21.72 32.87
CA ARG A 115 -11.59 -21.45 31.48
C ARG A 115 -10.44 -21.69 30.51
N TRP A 116 -10.72 -22.38 29.41
CA TRP A 116 -9.78 -22.50 28.30
C TRP A 116 -9.85 -21.27 27.40
N ARG A 117 -8.70 -20.67 27.12
CA ARG A 117 -8.52 -19.54 26.22
C ARG A 117 -7.38 -19.80 25.25
N ILE A 118 -7.43 -19.19 24.09
CA ILE A 118 -6.42 -19.29 23.05
C ILE A 118 -5.26 -18.35 23.40
N GLU A 119 -4.08 -18.91 23.59
CA GLU A 119 -2.83 -18.18 23.81
C GLU A 119 -2.10 -17.89 22.50
N ALA A 120 -2.20 -18.79 21.52
CA ALA A 120 -1.68 -18.58 20.18
C ALA A 120 -2.59 -19.24 19.14
N ALA A 121 -2.79 -18.60 17.98
CA ALA A 121 -3.53 -19.19 16.87
C ALA A 121 -2.85 -18.93 15.52
N HIS A 122 -2.67 -19.96 14.71
CA HIS A 122 -2.43 -19.83 13.28
C HIS A 122 -3.63 -20.35 12.51
N VAL A 123 -4.20 -19.55 11.61
CA VAL A 123 -5.36 -19.93 10.81
C VAL A 123 -5.02 -19.82 9.34
N THR A 124 -4.88 -20.95 8.66
CA THR A 124 -4.87 -21.02 7.21
C THR A 124 -6.32 -21.13 6.74
N GLY A 125 -6.84 -20.09 6.09
CA GLY A 125 -8.18 -20.14 5.49
C GLY A 125 -8.30 -21.15 4.36
N ARG A 126 -9.47 -21.19 3.71
CA ARG A 126 -9.58 -21.83 2.39
C ARG A 126 -8.56 -21.20 1.46
N SER A 127 -7.80 -22.00 0.71
CA SER A 127 -6.98 -21.49 -0.40
C SER A 127 -7.86 -20.59 -1.27
N ARG A 128 -7.56 -19.29 -1.27
CA ARG A 128 -8.30 -18.34 -2.09
C ARG A 128 -7.81 -18.54 -3.52
N PRO A 129 -8.68 -18.88 -4.49
CA PRO A 129 -8.27 -18.94 -5.89
C PRO A 129 -7.79 -17.57 -6.38
N LEU A 130 -8.25 -16.48 -5.75
CA LEU A 130 -7.85 -15.10 -6.01
C LEU A 130 -8.17 -14.20 -4.81
N ASP A 131 -7.26 -13.32 -4.38
CA ASP A 131 -7.63 -12.20 -3.52
C ASP A 131 -8.14 -11.03 -4.39
N THR A 132 -9.46 -10.84 -4.42
CA THR A 132 -10.13 -9.82 -5.24
C THR A 132 -9.94 -8.40 -4.74
N THR A 133 -9.43 -8.24 -3.51
CA THR A 133 -9.02 -6.93 -2.99
C THR A 133 -7.68 -6.51 -3.57
N VAL A 134 -6.80 -7.46 -3.91
CA VAL A 134 -5.53 -7.19 -4.63
C VAL A 134 -5.76 -7.10 -6.14
N TRP A 135 -6.54 -8.02 -6.70
CA TRP A 135 -6.67 -8.19 -8.15
C TRP A 135 -8.09 -7.95 -8.65
N ARG A 136 -8.21 -7.23 -9.77
CA ARG A 136 -9.44 -7.24 -10.59
C ARG A 136 -9.45 -8.43 -11.54
N VAL A 137 -8.32 -8.70 -12.19
CA VAL A 137 -8.11 -9.81 -13.11
C VAL A 137 -6.72 -10.38 -12.84
N VAL A 138 -6.57 -11.69 -12.85
CA VAL A 138 -5.28 -12.38 -12.78
C VAL A 138 -5.18 -13.42 -13.89
N GLY A 139 -3.99 -13.68 -14.38
CA GLY A 139 -3.68 -14.75 -15.33
C GLY A 139 -2.26 -15.29 -15.11
N ASP A 140 -1.88 -16.36 -15.81
CA ASP A 140 -0.56 -16.98 -15.68
C ASP A 140 0.08 -17.32 -17.05
N PRO A 141 0.61 -16.33 -17.78
CA PRO A 141 0.45 -14.90 -17.57
C PRO A 141 -0.91 -14.39 -18.06
N LEU A 142 -1.34 -13.20 -17.63
CA LEU A 142 -2.49 -12.50 -18.22
C LEU A 142 -2.15 -11.98 -19.62
N LEU A 143 -0.98 -11.33 -19.76
CA LEU A 143 -0.38 -11.01 -21.05
C LEU A 143 1.06 -11.55 -21.08
N PRO A 144 1.45 -12.32 -22.11
CA PRO A 144 2.82 -12.78 -22.27
C PRO A 144 3.75 -11.62 -22.66
N PRO A 145 5.08 -11.76 -22.46
CA PRO A 145 6.05 -10.79 -22.95
C PRO A 145 5.97 -10.67 -24.48
N THR A 146 6.26 -9.47 -24.99
CA THR A 146 6.32 -9.19 -26.44
C THR A 146 7.75 -9.16 -26.97
N GLY A 147 8.74 -9.03 -26.09
CA GLY A 147 10.15 -9.05 -26.41
C GLY A 147 10.99 -9.82 -25.38
N ARG A 148 12.29 -9.53 -25.34
CA ARG A 148 13.25 -10.09 -24.38
C ARG A 148 14.13 -8.99 -23.83
N GLY A 149 14.52 -9.10 -22.57
CA GLY A 149 15.38 -8.09 -21.96
C GLY A 149 15.70 -8.37 -20.49
N ARG A 150 16.03 -7.30 -19.77
CA ARG A 150 16.47 -7.38 -18.36
C ARG A 150 15.35 -7.79 -17.39
N LEU A 151 14.10 -7.83 -17.87
CA LEU A 151 12.92 -8.26 -17.13
C LEU A 151 12.44 -9.66 -17.54
N ASP A 152 13.23 -10.42 -18.32
CA ASP A 152 12.91 -11.82 -18.64
C ASP A 152 12.59 -12.61 -17.36
N GLY A 153 11.40 -13.22 -17.33
CA GLY A 153 10.90 -14.00 -16.19
C GLY A 153 10.25 -13.18 -15.07
N ALA A 154 10.31 -11.85 -15.12
CA ALA A 154 9.64 -10.99 -14.16
C ALA A 154 8.14 -10.88 -14.44
N THR A 155 7.37 -10.66 -13.37
CA THR A 155 5.92 -10.52 -13.39
C THR A 155 5.47 -9.13 -12.96
N VAL A 156 4.46 -8.57 -13.63
CA VAL A 156 3.96 -7.21 -13.40
C VAL A 156 2.52 -7.21 -12.87
N ALA A 157 2.30 -6.52 -11.75
CA ALA A 157 0.99 -6.12 -11.27
C ALA A 157 0.64 -4.72 -11.82
N VAL A 158 -0.36 -4.63 -12.70
CA VAL A 158 -0.70 -3.38 -13.38
C VAL A 158 -1.86 -2.70 -12.67
N LYS A 159 -1.67 -1.50 -12.12
CA LYS A 159 -2.76 -0.72 -11.50
C LYS A 159 -3.92 -0.52 -12.47
N ASP A 160 -5.16 -0.61 -11.98
CA ASP A 160 -6.40 -0.53 -12.78
C ASP A 160 -6.78 0.87 -13.30
N LEU A 161 -5.78 1.60 -13.78
CA LEU A 161 -5.88 2.87 -14.52
C LEU A 161 -5.18 2.79 -15.88
N TYR A 162 -4.32 1.80 -16.07
CA TYR A 162 -3.63 1.58 -17.34
C TYR A 162 -4.50 0.74 -18.28
N ALA A 163 -4.54 1.12 -19.54
CA ALA A 163 -5.01 0.27 -20.61
C ALA A 163 -4.18 -1.03 -20.66
N VAL A 164 -4.86 -2.16 -20.68
CA VAL A 164 -4.27 -3.49 -20.86
C VAL A 164 -5.03 -4.15 -22.01
N ALA A 165 -4.34 -4.50 -23.09
CA ALA A 165 -4.96 -4.98 -24.33
C ALA A 165 -5.96 -6.13 -24.07
N GLY A 166 -7.17 -6.01 -24.63
CA GLY A 166 -8.26 -6.98 -24.44
C GLY A 166 -9.06 -6.81 -23.15
N HIS A 167 -8.70 -5.87 -22.27
CA HIS A 167 -9.38 -5.65 -20.99
C HIS A 167 -9.96 -4.24 -20.88
N ARG A 168 -11.01 -4.09 -20.07
CA ARG A 168 -11.62 -2.80 -19.71
C ARG A 168 -10.76 -2.10 -18.66
N VAL A 169 -10.75 -0.78 -18.59
CA VAL A 169 -10.18 -0.02 -17.46
C VAL A 169 -11.25 0.13 -16.38
N GLY A 170 -10.95 -0.23 -15.14
CA GLY A 170 -11.96 -0.25 -14.07
C GLY A 170 -11.97 0.97 -13.15
N ALA A 171 -10.86 1.71 -13.03
CA ALA A 171 -10.73 2.88 -12.16
C ALA A 171 -11.12 2.66 -10.70
N GLY A 172 -11.16 1.41 -10.23
CA GLY A 172 -11.66 1.07 -8.90
C GLY A 172 -13.14 1.38 -8.68
N ASN A 173 -13.94 1.55 -9.75
CA ASN A 173 -15.37 1.85 -9.68
C ASN A 173 -16.18 0.82 -10.51
N PRO A 174 -17.17 0.13 -9.93
CA PRO A 174 -17.93 -0.92 -10.63
C PRO A 174 -18.81 -0.36 -11.74
N THR A 175 -19.43 0.81 -11.57
CA THR A 175 -20.26 1.45 -12.59
C THR A 175 -19.42 1.85 -13.80
N TYR A 176 -18.27 2.50 -13.56
CA TYR A 176 -17.32 2.88 -14.61
C TYR A 176 -16.82 1.66 -15.39
N LEU A 177 -16.51 0.57 -14.69
CA LEU A 177 -16.07 -0.69 -15.29
C LEU A 177 -17.15 -1.34 -16.19
N GLN A 178 -18.41 -1.26 -15.79
CA GLN A 178 -19.53 -1.85 -16.55
C GLN A 178 -19.71 -1.15 -17.91
N GLU A 179 -19.54 0.17 -17.94
CA GLU A 179 -19.65 1.00 -19.15
C GLU A 179 -18.38 1.02 -19.99
N SER A 180 -17.23 0.77 -19.36
CA SER A 180 -15.94 0.71 -20.05
C SER A 180 -15.90 -0.44 -21.06
N VAL A 181 -15.30 -0.17 -22.22
CA VAL A 181 -15.08 -1.17 -23.27
C VAL A 181 -13.65 -1.73 -23.22
N PRO A 182 -13.43 -2.99 -23.63
CA PRO A 182 -12.09 -3.53 -23.77
C PRO A 182 -11.23 -2.66 -24.68
N VAL A 183 -10.01 -2.32 -24.23
CA VAL A 183 -9.08 -1.50 -25.02
C VAL A 183 -8.28 -2.37 -26.00
N PRO A 184 -8.02 -1.90 -27.23
CA PRO A 184 -7.34 -2.71 -28.24
C PRO A 184 -5.82 -2.79 -28.04
N ALA A 185 -5.22 -1.85 -27.32
CA ALA A 185 -3.79 -1.76 -27.10
C ALA A 185 -3.49 -1.45 -25.62
N SER A 186 -2.37 -1.98 -25.13
CA SER A 186 -1.87 -1.68 -23.79
C SER A 186 -1.30 -0.26 -23.73
N ALA A 187 -1.34 0.35 -22.55
CA ALA A 187 -0.71 1.64 -22.28
C ALA A 187 0.80 1.58 -22.56
N ALA A 188 1.41 2.71 -22.92
CA ALA A 188 2.83 2.77 -23.30
C ALA A 188 3.75 2.19 -22.21
N ALA A 189 3.50 2.51 -20.95
CA ALA A 189 4.24 1.96 -19.82
C ALA A 189 4.09 0.43 -19.65
N VAL A 190 2.92 -0.14 -19.98
CA VAL A 190 2.70 -1.60 -19.94
C VAL A 190 3.45 -2.25 -21.10
N ALA A 191 3.35 -1.67 -22.31
CA ALA A 191 4.04 -2.18 -23.49
C ALA A 191 5.56 -2.17 -23.32
N ALA A 192 6.13 -1.12 -22.71
CA ALA A 192 7.56 -1.03 -22.43
C ALA A 192 8.07 -2.17 -21.54
N LEU A 193 7.32 -2.53 -20.49
CA LEU A 193 7.67 -3.65 -19.61
C LEU A 193 7.56 -5.01 -20.34
N LEU A 194 6.51 -5.19 -21.16
CA LEU A 194 6.32 -6.41 -21.97
C LEU A 194 7.43 -6.59 -23.02
N ASP A 195 7.87 -5.50 -23.64
CA ASP A 195 8.95 -5.49 -24.63
C ASP A 195 10.30 -5.85 -23.98
N ALA A 196 10.52 -5.38 -22.76
CA ALA A 196 11.72 -5.70 -21.96
C ALA A 196 11.72 -7.11 -21.35
N GLY A 197 10.74 -7.96 -21.67
CA GLY A 197 10.70 -9.38 -21.30
C GLY A 197 9.81 -9.74 -20.11
N ALA A 198 9.15 -8.75 -19.49
CA ALA A 198 8.23 -9.02 -18.38
C ALA A 198 6.89 -9.59 -18.88
N SER A 199 6.18 -10.31 -18.02
CA SER A 199 4.80 -10.72 -18.27
C SER A 199 3.83 -9.99 -17.34
N VAL A 200 2.60 -9.70 -17.79
CA VAL A 200 1.57 -9.16 -16.88
C VAL A 200 0.96 -10.31 -16.11
N ARG A 201 1.08 -10.28 -14.78
CA ARG A 201 0.42 -11.23 -13.89
C ARG A 201 -1.07 -10.93 -13.77
N GLY A 202 -1.42 -9.66 -13.69
CA GLY A 202 -2.80 -9.25 -13.50
C GLY A 202 -3.00 -7.75 -13.48
N ILE A 203 -4.27 -7.37 -13.45
CA ILE A 203 -4.71 -5.99 -13.25
C ILE A 203 -5.07 -5.84 -11.78
N ALA A 204 -4.25 -5.07 -11.07
CA ALA A 204 -4.32 -4.85 -9.64
C ALA A 204 -5.32 -3.72 -9.29
N ARG A 205 -6.00 -3.85 -8.15
CA ARG A 205 -6.95 -2.86 -7.65
C ARG A 205 -6.27 -1.53 -7.34
N THR A 206 -7.07 -0.49 -7.41
CA THR A 206 -6.71 0.90 -7.10
C THR A 206 -7.77 1.49 -6.19
N ASP A 207 -7.39 2.52 -5.44
CA ASP A 207 -8.38 3.42 -4.85
C ASP A 207 -9.16 4.07 -5.99
N GLU A 208 -10.46 4.30 -5.76
CA GLU A 208 -11.41 4.78 -6.75
C GLU A 208 -10.94 6.10 -7.41
N PHE A 209 -10.84 6.11 -8.75
CA PHE A 209 -10.27 7.17 -9.59
C PHE A 209 -8.88 7.67 -9.16
N ALA A 210 -8.14 6.86 -8.40
CA ALA A 210 -6.90 7.23 -7.72
C ALA A 210 -6.99 8.42 -6.74
N TYR A 211 -8.19 8.93 -6.41
CA TYR A 211 -8.35 10.13 -5.60
C TYR A 211 -8.40 9.83 -4.09
N ALA A 212 -7.45 9.02 -3.62
CA ALA A 212 -7.24 8.66 -2.22
C ALA A 212 -5.80 8.17 -2.00
N LEU A 213 -5.42 7.95 -0.74
CA LEU A 213 -4.06 7.50 -0.34
C LEU A 213 -4.05 6.36 0.69
N THR A 214 -5.22 5.84 1.09
CA THR A 214 -5.29 4.86 2.19
C THR A 214 -5.22 3.42 1.70
N GLY A 215 -5.57 3.15 0.44
CA GLY A 215 -5.73 1.79 -0.04
C GLY A 215 -7.14 1.20 0.17
N ARG A 216 -8.04 1.96 0.80
CA ARG A 216 -9.42 1.53 1.04
C ARG A 216 -10.27 1.86 -0.20
N ASN A 217 -10.99 0.87 -0.70
CA ASN A 217 -11.99 1.05 -1.74
C ASN A 217 -13.35 0.54 -1.24
N GLU A 218 -14.36 1.41 -1.16
CA GLU A 218 -15.69 1.08 -0.63
C GLU A 218 -16.39 -0.04 -1.44
N HIS A 219 -16.09 -0.15 -2.74
CA HIS A 219 -16.70 -1.14 -3.63
C HIS A 219 -15.99 -2.49 -3.64
N HIS A 220 -14.68 -2.51 -3.34
CA HIS A 220 -13.83 -3.67 -3.57
C HIS A 220 -13.08 -4.14 -2.32
N GLY A 221 -13.21 -3.43 -1.20
CA GLY A 221 -12.49 -3.70 0.03
C GLY A 221 -11.08 -3.10 0.03
N THR A 222 -10.26 -3.58 0.96
CA THR A 222 -8.90 -3.08 1.20
C THR A 222 -7.92 -4.23 0.98
N PRO A 223 -6.91 -4.10 0.10
CA PRO A 223 -5.82 -5.07 0.00
C PRO A 223 -5.13 -5.28 1.35
N PRO A 224 -4.55 -6.46 1.64
CA PRO A 224 -3.73 -6.63 2.82
C PRO A 224 -2.46 -5.80 2.72
N ASN A 225 -2.06 -5.16 3.82
CA ASN A 225 -0.70 -4.67 3.96
C ASN A 225 0.21 -5.88 4.29
N GLY A 226 1.08 -6.26 3.34
CA GLY A 226 1.93 -7.44 3.51
C GLY A 226 3.15 -7.23 4.43
N ALA A 227 3.33 -6.03 5.00
CA ALA A 227 4.29 -5.81 6.07
C ALA A 227 3.63 -5.89 7.46
N ASP A 228 2.41 -5.36 7.60
CA ASP A 228 1.62 -5.44 8.82
C ASP A 228 0.13 -5.57 8.50
N PRO A 229 -0.49 -6.76 8.67
CA PRO A 229 -1.90 -6.99 8.32
C PRO A 229 -2.91 -6.23 9.19
N SER A 230 -2.47 -5.63 10.30
CA SER A 230 -3.31 -4.79 11.15
C SER A 230 -3.47 -3.37 10.63
N ARG A 231 -2.70 -2.97 9.61
CA ARG A 231 -2.63 -1.62 9.07
C ARG A 231 -3.12 -1.53 7.63
N VAL A 232 -3.45 -0.32 7.20
CA VAL A 232 -3.84 -0.07 5.81
C VAL A 232 -2.63 -0.23 4.87
N PRO A 233 -2.83 -0.69 3.61
CA PRO A 233 -1.73 -0.90 2.66
C PRO A 233 -1.16 0.39 2.06
N GLY A 234 -1.84 1.53 2.25
CA GLY A 234 -1.58 2.76 1.51
C GLY A 234 -2.10 2.69 0.08
N GLY A 235 -2.20 3.85 -0.57
CA GLY A 235 -2.80 3.97 -1.89
C GLY A 235 -2.34 5.22 -2.62
N SER A 236 -2.82 5.49 -3.84
CA SER A 236 -3.87 4.72 -4.53
C SER A 236 -3.39 3.47 -5.27
N SER A 237 -2.08 3.21 -5.36
CA SER A 237 -1.52 2.01 -6.02
C SER A 237 -1.52 0.78 -5.10
N SER A 238 -2.61 0.59 -4.37
CA SER A 238 -2.74 -0.31 -3.23
C SER A 238 -2.64 -1.80 -3.59
N GLY A 239 -3.34 -2.23 -4.64
CA GLY A 239 -3.25 -3.59 -5.15
C GLY A 239 -1.86 -3.92 -5.69
N SER A 240 -1.24 -2.99 -6.44
CA SER A 240 0.11 -3.19 -7.00
C SER A 240 1.16 -3.36 -5.90
N ALA A 241 1.10 -2.53 -4.84
CA ALA A 241 2.01 -2.63 -3.70
C ALA A 241 1.84 -3.95 -2.95
N SER A 242 0.59 -4.32 -2.67
CA SER A 242 0.28 -5.55 -1.92
C SER A 242 0.68 -6.80 -2.71
N ALA A 243 0.53 -6.78 -4.03
CA ALA A 243 1.00 -7.85 -4.91
C ALA A 243 2.52 -8.04 -4.86
N VAL A 244 3.28 -6.93 -4.90
CA VAL A 244 4.74 -6.95 -4.79
C VAL A 244 5.20 -7.40 -3.42
N ARG A 245 4.63 -6.83 -2.35
CA ARG A 245 5.00 -7.16 -0.98
C ARG A 245 4.71 -8.62 -0.64
N SER A 246 3.60 -9.16 -1.13
CA SER A 246 3.23 -10.55 -0.90
C SER A 246 3.96 -11.55 -1.81
N GLY A 247 4.86 -11.08 -2.69
CA GLY A 247 5.65 -11.94 -3.58
C GLY A 247 4.87 -12.56 -4.74
N VAL A 248 3.66 -12.04 -5.04
CA VAL A 248 2.81 -12.55 -6.14
C VAL A 248 2.97 -11.75 -7.43
N ALA A 249 3.80 -10.71 -7.42
CA ALA A 249 4.34 -10.02 -8.58
C ALA A 249 5.75 -9.47 -8.24
N ASP A 250 6.59 -9.22 -9.24
CA ASP A 250 7.94 -8.65 -9.05
C ASP A 250 7.94 -7.13 -9.15
N VAL A 251 7.14 -6.59 -10.07
CA VAL A 251 7.02 -5.16 -10.34
C VAL A 251 5.56 -4.74 -10.17
N GLY A 252 5.33 -3.73 -9.35
CA GLY A 252 4.04 -3.06 -9.25
C GLY A 252 4.05 -1.80 -10.10
N LEU A 253 3.36 -1.80 -11.23
CA LEU A 253 3.18 -0.59 -12.03
C LEU A 253 2.04 0.25 -11.41
N GLY A 254 2.31 1.53 -11.16
CA GLY A 254 1.33 2.43 -10.55
C GLY A 254 1.55 3.88 -10.93
N THR A 255 0.72 4.75 -10.36
CA THR A 255 0.79 6.19 -10.57
C THR A 255 1.05 6.92 -9.28
N ASP A 256 1.73 8.07 -9.36
CA ASP A 256 1.88 9.01 -8.25
C ASP A 256 1.41 10.40 -8.71
N THR A 257 0.36 10.90 -8.07
CA THR A 257 -0.17 12.26 -8.24
C THR A 257 0.19 13.10 -7.00
N ALA A 258 -0.08 12.55 -5.82
CA ALA A 258 0.13 13.17 -4.51
C ALA A 258 0.73 12.16 -3.49
N GLY A 259 1.56 11.21 -3.95
CA GLY A 259 2.15 10.17 -3.10
C GLY A 259 1.73 8.73 -3.43
N SER A 260 0.91 8.52 -4.46
CA SER A 260 0.27 7.21 -4.71
C SER A 260 1.20 6.04 -5.07
N LEU A 261 2.52 6.27 -5.21
CA LEU A 261 3.55 5.21 -5.20
C LEU A 261 4.37 5.24 -3.91
N ARG A 262 4.78 6.42 -3.48
CA ARG A 262 5.66 6.60 -2.31
C ARG A 262 5.01 6.16 -0.99
N ILE A 263 3.72 6.42 -0.81
CA ILE A 263 2.98 6.09 0.42
C ILE A 263 2.77 4.59 0.58
N PRO A 264 2.20 3.85 -0.38
CA PRO A 264 2.12 2.40 -0.24
C PRO A 264 3.50 1.74 -0.17
N ALA A 265 4.55 2.34 -0.76
CA ALA A 265 5.92 1.85 -0.57
C ALA A 265 6.40 2.00 0.88
N SER A 266 6.22 3.19 1.46
CA SER A 266 6.55 3.48 2.86
C SER A 266 5.83 2.51 3.81
N TYR A 267 4.52 2.36 3.64
CA TYR A 267 3.67 1.56 4.52
C TYR A 267 3.88 0.05 4.43
N GLN A 268 4.47 -0.44 3.34
CA GLN A 268 4.68 -1.87 3.12
C GLN A 268 6.16 -2.25 3.08
N GLY A 269 7.08 -1.33 3.36
CA GLY A 269 8.51 -1.60 3.30
C GLY A 269 8.97 -2.02 1.90
N LEU A 270 8.64 -1.21 0.90
CA LEU A 270 9.04 -1.39 -0.50
C LEU A 270 9.85 -0.19 -1.01
N TRP A 271 10.49 -0.37 -2.16
CA TRP A 271 10.97 0.72 -2.98
C TRP A 271 9.80 1.28 -3.80
N GLY A 272 9.63 2.60 -3.82
CA GLY A 272 8.56 3.26 -4.58
C GLY A 272 9.03 4.54 -5.25
N LEU A 273 9.07 4.55 -6.58
CA LEU A 273 9.59 5.68 -7.35
C LEU A 273 8.45 6.46 -8.00
N ARG A 274 8.28 7.73 -7.62
CA ARG A 274 7.66 8.75 -8.45
C ARG A 274 8.71 9.25 -9.45
N THR A 275 8.47 9.12 -10.75
CA THR A 275 9.42 9.63 -11.74
C THR A 275 9.33 11.14 -11.90
N THR A 276 10.31 11.72 -12.58
CA THR A 276 10.22 13.02 -13.22
C THR A 276 8.94 13.10 -14.04
N HIS A 277 8.20 14.20 -13.88
CA HIS A 277 6.93 14.38 -14.58
C HIS A 277 7.14 14.44 -16.10
N GLY A 278 6.43 13.55 -16.81
CA GLY A 278 6.47 13.44 -18.27
C GLY A 278 7.61 12.60 -18.85
N VAL A 279 8.48 12.00 -18.03
CA VAL A 279 9.62 11.21 -18.55
C VAL A 279 9.20 9.83 -19.10
N VAL A 280 8.11 9.27 -18.57
CA VAL A 280 7.47 8.05 -19.08
C VAL A 280 6.19 8.45 -19.82
N ASP A 281 5.97 7.86 -21.00
CA ASP A 281 4.76 8.08 -21.77
C ASP A 281 3.51 7.58 -21.01
N ARG A 282 2.49 8.44 -20.95
CA ARG A 282 1.21 8.20 -20.27
C ARG A 282 0.09 7.82 -21.23
N ALA A 283 0.39 7.58 -22.51
CA ALA A 283 -0.60 7.09 -23.46
C ALA A 283 -1.28 5.82 -22.93
N GLY A 284 -2.62 5.83 -22.91
CA GLY A 284 -3.43 4.76 -22.35
C GLY A 284 -3.58 4.76 -20.83
N LEU A 285 -3.13 5.79 -20.12
CA LEU A 285 -3.40 5.99 -18.69
C LEU A 285 -4.67 6.83 -18.48
N LEU A 286 -5.60 6.35 -17.66
CA LEU A 286 -6.73 7.15 -17.18
C LEU A 286 -6.22 8.21 -16.18
N PRO A 287 -6.41 9.51 -16.46
CA PRO A 287 -5.83 10.56 -15.63
C PRO A 287 -6.61 10.79 -14.33
N LEU A 288 -5.92 11.29 -13.31
CA LEU A 288 -6.55 11.99 -12.18
C LEU A 288 -6.31 13.49 -12.32
N ALA A 289 -5.06 13.91 -12.41
CA ALA A 289 -4.66 15.29 -12.62
C ALA A 289 -3.38 15.33 -13.48
N PRO A 290 -3.53 15.48 -14.81
CA PRO A 290 -2.42 15.35 -15.76
C PRO A 290 -1.18 16.19 -15.47
N SER A 291 -1.30 17.34 -14.79
CA SER A 291 -0.16 18.18 -14.41
C SER A 291 0.71 17.57 -13.30
N PHE A 292 0.18 16.59 -12.56
CA PHE A 292 0.85 15.92 -11.45
C PHE A 292 1.07 14.44 -11.67
N ASP A 293 0.23 13.79 -12.47
CA ASP A 293 0.25 12.34 -12.70
C ASP A 293 1.58 11.89 -13.32
N THR A 294 2.25 10.98 -12.62
CA THR A 294 3.48 10.31 -13.06
C THR A 294 3.26 8.80 -13.08
N VAL A 295 3.99 8.12 -13.97
CA VAL A 295 4.12 6.67 -13.95
C VAL A 295 5.30 6.32 -13.07
N GLY A 296 5.24 5.20 -12.37
CA GLY A 296 6.40 4.67 -11.70
C GLY A 296 6.14 3.27 -11.17
N TRP A 297 7.04 2.81 -10.31
CA TRP A 297 7.09 1.40 -9.93
C TRP A 297 7.22 1.21 -8.42
N LEU A 298 6.80 0.03 -8.01
CA LEU A 298 6.96 -0.54 -6.68
C LEU A 298 7.75 -1.84 -6.82
N THR A 299 8.82 -2.01 -6.03
CA THR A 299 9.67 -3.22 -6.06
C THR A 299 10.14 -3.57 -4.65
N ARG A 300 10.62 -4.81 -4.47
CA ARG A 300 11.23 -5.24 -3.21
C ARG A 300 12.68 -4.78 -3.07
N ASP A 301 13.36 -4.59 -4.20
CA ASP A 301 14.78 -4.25 -4.26
C ASP A 301 15.09 -3.19 -5.33
N ALA A 302 16.28 -2.60 -5.23
CA ALA A 302 16.77 -1.57 -6.13
C ALA A 302 17.08 -2.08 -7.54
N ASP A 303 17.57 -3.31 -7.67
CA ASP A 303 17.96 -3.86 -8.99
C ASP A 303 16.74 -4.05 -9.89
N THR A 304 15.64 -4.59 -9.34
CA THR A 304 14.35 -4.70 -10.01
C THR A 304 13.80 -3.31 -10.37
N MET A 305 13.91 -2.31 -9.48
CA MET A 305 13.52 -0.93 -9.76
C MET A 305 14.31 -0.36 -10.96
N VAL A 306 15.62 -0.56 -10.97
CA VAL A 306 16.51 -0.10 -12.05
C VAL A 306 16.13 -0.75 -13.39
N ARG A 307 15.84 -2.06 -13.40
CA ARG A 307 15.42 -2.77 -14.62
C ARG A 307 14.08 -2.24 -15.15
N ALA A 308 13.11 -1.97 -14.27
CA ALA A 308 11.81 -1.40 -14.65
C ALA A 308 11.94 0.04 -15.19
N LEU A 309 12.81 0.84 -14.56
CA LEU A 309 13.14 2.19 -15.01
C LEU A 309 13.78 2.17 -16.40
N ASP A 310 14.82 1.35 -16.61
CA ASP A 310 15.53 1.25 -17.90
C ASP A 310 14.66 0.76 -19.04
N ALA A 311 13.68 -0.09 -18.74
CA ALA A 311 12.72 -0.56 -19.73
C ALA A 311 11.77 0.56 -20.20
N SER A 312 11.49 1.55 -19.35
CA SER A 312 10.36 2.46 -19.53
C SER A 312 10.76 3.91 -19.79
N VAL A 313 11.97 4.29 -19.40
CA VAL A 313 12.49 5.65 -19.58
C VAL A 313 13.40 5.67 -20.81
N PRO A 314 13.17 6.55 -21.79
CA PRO A 314 14.00 6.61 -23.00
C PRO A 314 15.49 6.79 -22.68
N HIS A 315 16.37 6.12 -23.42
CA HIS A 315 17.81 6.31 -23.29
C HIS A 315 18.21 7.77 -23.58
N GLY A 316 19.03 8.37 -22.71
CA GLY A 316 19.44 9.78 -22.82
C GLY A 316 18.49 10.80 -22.19
N SER A 317 17.38 10.37 -21.56
CA SER A 317 16.46 11.24 -20.81
C SER A 317 17.06 11.82 -19.53
N HIS A 318 18.21 11.32 -19.10
CA HIS A 318 18.88 11.70 -17.86
C HIS A 318 20.28 12.23 -18.17
N PRO A 319 20.65 13.46 -17.75
CA PRO A 319 22.05 13.78 -17.62
C PRO A 319 22.71 12.78 -16.65
N VAL A 320 23.97 12.42 -16.89
CA VAL A 320 24.78 11.49 -16.06
C VAL A 320 25.12 12.11 -14.69
N SER A 321 24.31 13.05 -14.20
CA SER A 321 24.64 13.80 -12.99
C SER A 321 24.74 12.84 -11.81
N GLU A 322 25.84 12.98 -11.08
CA GLU A 322 25.95 12.46 -9.72
C GLU A 322 24.78 13.02 -8.91
N SER A 323 24.29 12.22 -7.97
CA SER A 323 23.24 12.66 -7.05
C SER A 323 23.68 13.96 -6.38
N GLY A 324 22.83 14.98 -6.44
CA GLY A 324 23.06 16.26 -5.76
C GLY A 324 23.34 16.07 -4.26
N ALA A 325 23.89 17.10 -3.62
CA ALA A 325 24.26 17.05 -2.21
C ALA A 325 23.04 16.70 -1.34
N PRO A 326 23.13 15.67 -0.48
CA PRO A 326 22.01 15.27 0.37
C PRO A 326 21.80 16.29 1.49
N VAL A 327 20.57 16.73 1.66
CA VAL A 327 20.16 17.70 2.70
C VAL A 327 18.83 17.31 3.30
N VAL A 328 18.62 17.61 4.58
CA VAL A 328 17.33 17.45 5.26
C VAL A 328 16.55 18.74 5.13
N LEU A 329 15.29 18.66 4.66
CA LEU A 329 14.38 19.81 4.67
C LEU A 329 13.65 19.87 6.00
N ALA A 330 13.94 20.90 6.80
CA ALA A 330 13.49 21.01 8.19
C ALA A 330 11.97 20.91 8.34
N GLU A 331 11.21 21.59 7.48
CA GLU A 331 9.75 21.65 7.55
C GLU A 331 9.10 20.30 7.19
N LEU A 332 9.70 19.52 6.29
CA LEU A 332 9.21 18.18 5.96
C LEU A 332 9.51 17.18 7.08
N LEU A 333 10.65 17.31 7.76
CA LEU A 333 10.94 16.51 8.93
C LEU A 333 9.98 16.86 10.08
N ALA A 334 9.78 18.16 10.35
CA ALA A 334 8.88 18.64 11.40
C ALA A 334 7.40 18.26 11.17
N ALA A 335 7.00 17.98 9.92
CA ALA A 335 5.66 17.51 9.58
C ALA A 335 5.42 16.03 9.92
N ALA A 336 6.45 15.26 10.27
CA ALA A 336 6.33 13.88 10.69
C ALA A 336 6.01 13.74 12.19
N ASP A 337 5.52 12.58 12.60
CA ASP A 337 5.28 12.26 14.00
C ASP A 337 6.62 12.19 14.77
N PRO A 338 6.67 12.52 16.08
CA PRO A 338 7.93 12.59 16.82
C PRO A 338 8.81 11.33 16.72
N ALA A 339 8.22 10.14 16.85
CA ALA A 339 8.96 8.88 16.72
C ALA A 339 9.57 8.67 15.32
N THR A 340 8.90 9.17 14.28
CA THR A 340 9.42 9.18 12.91
C THR A 340 10.55 10.19 12.75
N GLN A 341 10.45 11.36 13.38
CA GLN A 341 11.53 12.34 13.39
C GLN A 341 12.79 11.75 14.01
N ASP A 342 12.65 11.09 15.17
CA ASP A 342 13.75 10.42 15.86
C ASP A 342 14.38 9.32 14.99
N ALA A 343 13.56 8.50 14.33
CA ALA A 343 14.04 7.46 13.42
C ALA A 343 14.81 8.06 12.22
N VAL A 344 14.33 9.17 11.64
CA VAL A 344 15.03 9.86 10.56
C VAL A 344 16.36 10.41 11.05
N HIS A 345 16.38 11.09 12.20
CA HIS A 345 17.60 11.64 12.80
C HIS A 345 18.67 10.56 13.01
N ALA A 346 18.28 9.37 13.46
CA ALA A 346 19.19 8.24 13.64
C ALA A 346 19.84 7.76 12.33
N VAL A 347 19.16 7.91 11.19
CA VAL A 347 19.66 7.46 9.87
C VAL A 347 20.41 8.56 9.11
N VAL A 348 19.94 9.80 9.18
CA VAL A 348 20.53 10.91 8.42
C VAL A 348 21.78 11.49 9.07
N GLY A 349 21.98 11.27 10.38
CA GLY A 349 23.15 11.78 11.10
C GLY A 349 23.33 13.29 10.93
N ASP A 350 24.54 13.71 10.56
CA ASP A 350 24.94 15.13 10.43
C ASP A 350 24.69 15.71 9.02
N LEU A 351 23.74 15.17 8.25
CA LEU A 351 23.38 15.77 6.96
C LEU A 351 22.99 17.26 7.14
N PRO A 352 23.43 18.16 6.23
CA PRO A 352 23.06 19.57 6.32
C PRO A 352 21.55 19.76 6.30
N VAL A 353 21.07 20.65 7.16
CA VAL A 353 19.66 21.04 7.23
C VAL A 353 19.45 22.33 6.45
N VAL A 354 18.42 22.36 5.62
CA VAL A 354 17.95 23.55 4.89
C VAL A 354 16.48 23.81 5.20
N THR A 355 16.05 25.05 5.02
CA THR A 355 14.65 25.48 5.15
C THR A 355 14.04 25.81 3.78
N LEU A 356 12.72 25.93 3.72
CA LEU A 356 12.05 26.42 2.51
C LEU A 356 12.47 27.85 2.15
N ASP A 357 12.74 28.68 3.16
CA ASP A 357 13.24 30.04 2.98
C ASP A 357 14.65 30.05 2.34
N ASP A 358 15.56 29.17 2.78
CA ASP A 358 16.89 29.00 2.16
C ASP A 358 16.78 28.61 0.68
N LEU A 359 15.73 27.88 0.32
CA LEU A 359 15.43 27.44 -1.04
C LEU A 359 14.59 28.44 -1.84
N GLY A 360 14.11 29.53 -1.23
CA GLY A 360 13.21 30.50 -1.85
C GLY A 360 11.86 29.89 -2.26
N LEU A 361 11.34 28.93 -1.48
CA LEU A 361 10.13 28.19 -1.78
C LEU A 361 8.96 28.61 -0.88
N PRO A 362 7.69 28.51 -1.36
CA PRO A 362 6.52 28.72 -0.51
C PRO A 362 6.43 27.73 0.64
N ALA A 363 5.69 28.09 1.69
CA ALA A 363 5.38 27.21 2.81
C ALA A 363 4.69 25.91 2.34
N LEU A 364 4.86 24.81 3.10
CA LEU A 364 4.28 23.51 2.75
C LEU A 364 2.76 23.54 2.58
N ASP A 365 2.07 24.32 3.41
CA ASP A 365 0.61 24.47 3.33
C ASP A 365 0.17 25.19 2.05
N ASP A 366 0.94 26.17 1.57
CA ASP A 366 0.69 26.84 0.29
C ASP A 366 0.91 25.86 -0.88
N LEU A 367 1.95 25.02 -0.80
CA LEU A 367 2.21 23.98 -1.80
C LEU A 367 1.11 22.93 -1.82
N ARG A 368 0.63 22.50 -0.65
CA ARG A 368 -0.50 21.57 -0.53
C ARG A 368 -1.78 22.17 -1.08
N GLU A 369 -2.07 23.43 -0.76
CA GLU A 369 -3.27 24.11 -1.24
C GLU A 369 -3.24 24.30 -2.76
N LEU A 370 -2.08 24.68 -3.31
CA LEU A 370 -1.86 24.74 -4.75
C LEU A 370 -2.10 23.38 -5.41
N LEU A 371 -1.55 22.29 -4.84
CA LEU A 371 -1.80 20.93 -5.29
C LEU A 371 -3.30 20.59 -5.25
N ARG A 372 -3.98 20.85 -4.12
CA ARG A 372 -5.40 20.54 -3.91
C ARG A 372 -6.29 21.23 -4.94
N LEU A 373 -6.08 22.52 -5.18
CA LEU A 373 -6.89 23.33 -6.10
C LEU A 373 -6.69 22.88 -7.55
N VAL A 374 -5.44 22.75 -8.00
CA VAL A 374 -5.13 22.36 -9.38
C VAL A 374 -5.53 20.90 -9.63
N GLN A 375 -5.23 19.97 -8.71
CA GLN A 375 -5.63 18.57 -8.81
C GLN A 375 -7.16 18.44 -8.88
N GLY A 376 -7.88 19.14 -8.00
CA GLY A 376 -9.34 19.12 -7.98
C GLY A 376 -9.96 19.65 -9.27
N ALA A 377 -9.41 20.73 -9.81
CA ALA A 377 -9.85 21.30 -11.10
C ALA A 377 -9.64 20.32 -12.25
N GLU A 378 -8.45 19.71 -12.34
CA GLU A 378 -8.13 18.74 -13.39
C GLU A 378 -8.92 17.43 -13.26
N ALA A 379 -9.12 16.93 -12.04
CA ALA A 379 -9.95 15.76 -11.78
C ALA A 379 -11.40 16.01 -12.17
N THR A 380 -11.94 17.20 -11.84
CA THR A 380 -13.29 17.61 -12.24
C THR A 380 -13.40 17.73 -13.76
N ALA A 381 -12.37 18.27 -14.43
CA ALA A 381 -12.33 18.34 -15.89
C ALA A 381 -12.30 16.94 -16.54
N ALA A 382 -11.56 16.00 -15.96
CA ALA A 382 -11.44 14.63 -16.46
C ALA A 382 -12.72 13.80 -16.28
N HIS A 383 -13.33 13.87 -15.09
CA HIS A 383 -14.38 12.91 -14.69
C HIS A 383 -15.73 13.56 -14.37
N GLY A 384 -15.80 14.88 -14.20
CA GLY A 384 -16.99 15.58 -13.70
C GLY A 384 -18.24 15.37 -14.56
N LYS A 385 -18.09 15.27 -15.88
CA LYS A 385 -19.22 14.94 -16.78
C LYS A 385 -19.76 13.54 -16.53
N TRP A 386 -18.88 12.54 -16.37
CA TRP A 386 -19.29 11.18 -16.07
C TRP A 386 -19.92 11.08 -14.68
N ILE A 387 -19.33 11.74 -13.68
CA ILE A 387 -19.86 11.77 -12.30
C ILE A 387 -21.26 12.40 -12.27
N ALA A 388 -21.46 13.52 -12.96
CA ALA A 388 -22.77 14.18 -13.02
C ALA A 388 -23.86 13.31 -13.69
N ALA A 389 -23.47 12.47 -14.65
CA ALA A 389 -24.38 11.52 -15.30
C ALA A 389 -24.70 10.28 -14.44
N HIS A 390 -23.92 10.01 -13.39
CA HIS A 390 -24.02 8.81 -12.55
C HIS A 390 -24.13 9.15 -11.06
N PRO A 391 -25.23 9.82 -10.63
CA PRO A 391 -25.41 10.16 -9.22
C PRO A 391 -25.39 8.91 -8.34
N GLY A 392 -24.57 8.94 -7.28
CA GLY A 392 -24.42 7.83 -6.34
C GLY A 392 -23.46 6.72 -6.79
N ALA A 393 -22.79 6.85 -7.94
CA ALA A 393 -21.83 5.85 -8.39
C ALA A 393 -20.49 5.87 -7.65
N LEU A 394 -20.13 7.00 -7.02
CA LEU A 394 -18.89 7.14 -6.25
C LEU A 394 -19.06 6.61 -4.83
N GLY A 395 -17.98 6.07 -4.26
CA GLY A 395 -17.87 5.88 -2.82
C GLY A 395 -17.98 7.21 -2.07
N ALA A 396 -18.49 7.18 -0.85
CA ALA A 396 -18.79 8.36 -0.05
C ALA A 396 -17.56 9.28 0.10
N VAL A 397 -16.39 8.71 0.41
CA VAL A 397 -15.16 9.49 0.63
C VAL A 397 -14.67 10.17 -0.66
N VAL A 398 -14.68 9.46 -1.79
CA VAL A 398 -14.23 10.02 -3.08
C VAL A 398 -15.26 11.00 -3.63
N GLY A 399 -16.56 10.72 -3.46
CA GLY A 399 -17.65 11.63 -3.79
C GLY A 399 -17.53 12.97 -3.07
N GLN A 400 -17.23 12.96 -1.76
CA GLN A 400 -16.98 14.19 -1.00
C GLN A 400 -15.80 14.99 -1.56
N ARG A 401 -14.73 14.34 -2.04
CA ARG A 401 -13.57 15.03 -2.63
C ARG A 401 -13.90 15.71 -3.96
N PHE A 402 -14.64 15.04 -4.84
CA PHE A 402 -15.10 15.65 -6.09
C PHE A 402 -16.09 16.79 -5.81
N ALA A 403 -17.01 16.64 -4.86
CA ALA A 403 -17.93 17.70 -4.46
C ALA A 403 -17.18 18.92 -3.89
N ALA A 404 -16.21 18.70 -3.01
CA ALA A 404 -15.37 19.76 -2.46
C ALA A 404 -14.51 20.44 -3.54
N ALA A 405 -14.00 19.68 -4.52
CA ALA A 405 -13.27 20.22 -5.66
C ALA A 405 -14.15 21.15 -6.51
N ALA A 406 -15.38 20.71 -6.82
CA ALA A 406 -16.35 21.46 -7.60
C ALA A 406 -16.91 22.70 -6.86
N ALA A 407 -16.88 22.70 -5.52
CA ALA A 407 -17.35 23.80 -4.69
C ALA A 407 -16.31 24.94 -4.49
N ASN A 408 -15.07 24.76 -4.94
CA ASN A 408 -14.06 25.82 -4.82
C ASN A 408 -14.45 27.07 -5.64
N PRO A 409 -14.22 28.29 -5.13
CA PRO A 409 -14.45 29.52 -5.88
C PRO A 409 -13.67 29.54 -7.21
N PRO A 410 -14.31 29.85 -8.35
CA PRO A 410 -13.65 29.83 -9.67
C PRO A 410 -12.43 30.75 -9.78
N ASP A 411 -12.46 31.91 -9.11
CA ASP A 411 -11.37 32.88 -9.05
C ASP A 411 -10.16 32.35 -8.29
N LEU A 412 -10.38 31.66 -7.17
CA LEU A 412 -9.34 30.98 -6.40
C LEU A 412 -8.67 29.88 -7.23
N VAL A 413 -9.46 29.05 -7.92
CA VAL A 413 -8.95 27.99 -8.81
C VAL A 413 -8.16 28.59 -9.98
N ALA A 414 -8.68 29.66 -10.60
CA ALA A 414 -8.01 30.33 -11.70
C ALA A 414 -6.66 30.95 -11.26
N GLU A 415 -6.57 31.49 -10.05
CA GLU A 415 -5.32 31.99 -9.48
C GLU A 415 -4.31 30.86 -9.21
N ALA A 416 -4.75 29.74 -8.65
CA ALA A 416 -3.91 28.57 -8.45
C ALA A 416 -3.33 28.06 -9.78
N LEU A 417 -4.16 27.95 -10.82
CA LEU A 417 -3.73 27.55 -12.17
C LEU A 417 -2.71 28.53 -12.77
N ARG A 418 -2.87 29.85 -12.54
CA ARG A 418 -1.91 30.87 -12.99
C ARG A 418 -0.56 30.77 -12.27
N ARG A 419 -0.57 30.56 -10.95
CA ARG A 419 0.66 30.50 -10.11
C ARG A 419 1.45 29.21 -10.31
N PHE A 420 0.75 28.11 -10.61
CA PHE A 420 1.32 26.77 -10.62
C PHE A 420 2.61 26.60 -11.45
N PRO A 421 2.71 27.07 -12.71
CA PRO A 421 3.93 26.93 -13.51
C PRO A 421 5.14 27.63 -12.89
N GLY A 422 4.94 28.80 -12.27
CA GLY A 422 6.01 29.55 -11.61
C GLY A 422 6.55 28.85 -10.37
N VAL A 423 5.65 28.32 -9.52
CA VAL A 423 6.04 27.55 -8.33
C VAL A 423 6.77 26.26 -8.73
N ARG A 424 6.29 25.57 -9.78
CA ARG A 424 6.98 24.39 -10.33
C ARG A 424 8.41 24.71 -10.76
N ALA A 425 8.61 25.82 -11.49
CA ALA A 425 9.92 26.24 -11.94
C ALA A 425 10.86 26.55 -10.76
N ALA A 426 10.36 27.22 -9.71
CA ALA A 426 11.12 27.51 -8.49
C ALA A 426 11.59 26.23 -7.78
N ILE A 427 10.70 25.25 -7.58
CA ILE A 427 11.06 23.95 -6.97
C ILE A 427 12.12 23.23 -7.79
N ARG A 428 11.97 23.20 -9.12
CA ARG A 428 12.95 22.56 -10.02
C ARG A 428 14.32 23.22 -9.92
N ALA A 429 14.36 24.55 -9.87
CA ALA A 429 15.61 25.31 -9.72
C ALA A 429 16.28 25.06 -8.36
N ALA A 430 15.50 24.99 -7.28
CA ALA A 430 16.02 24.73 -5.94
C ALA A 430 16.69 23.34 -5.80
N LEU A 431 16.27 22.36 -6.62
CA LEU A 431 16.70 20.97 -6.54
C LEU A 431 17.74 20.53 -7.57
N VAL A 432 18.28 21.44 -8.41
CA VAL A 432 19.23 21.07 -9.49
C VAL A 432 20.42 20.25 -8.96
N ASP A 433 21.04 20.69 -7.86
CA ASP A 433 22.24 20.07 -7.27
C ASP A 433 21.98 19.54 -5.85
N ARG A 434 20.72 19.22 -5.51
CA ARG A 434 20.33 18.80 -4.17
C ARG A 434 19.47 17.54 -4.20
N VAL A 435 19.61 16.73 -3.16
CA VAL A 435 18.67 15.64 -2.85
C VAL A 435 18.12 15.89 -1.46
N LEU A 436 16.80 16.12 -1.38
CA LEU A 436 16.13 16.20 -0.10
C LEU A 436 15.99 14.79 0.47
N VAL A 437 16.36 14.63 1.74
CA VAL A 437 16.25 13.39 2.51
C VAL A 437 15.27 13.64 3.66
N THR A 438 14.08 13.05 3.58
CA THR A 438 12.97 13.33 4.51
C THR A 438 12.18 12.05 4.77
N PRO A 439 11.37 11.96 5.84
CA PRO A 439 10.42 10.86 5.95
C PRO A 439 9.42 10.89 4.77
N THR A 440 8.96 9.72 4.33
CA THR A 440 8.02 9.59 3.22
C THR A 440 6.58 9.86 3.65
N ALA A 441 6.24 9.45 4.87
CA ALA A 441 4.94 9.60 5.49
C ALA A 441 5.12 10.11 6.93
N PRO A 442 4.07 10.65 7.58
CA PRO A 442 4.18 11.16 8.94
C PRO A 442 4.63 10.09 9.94
N GLY A 443 4.23 8.84 9.71
CA GLY A 443 4.65 7.69 10.51
C GLY A 443 4.19 6.38 9.89
N PRO A 444 4.10 5.31 10.71
CA PRO A 444 3.58 4.03 10.29
C PRO A 444 2.21 4.11 9.63
N ALA A 445 1.89 3.09 8.83
CA ALA A 445 0.58 2.96 8.24
C ALA A 445 -0.53 3.02 9.33
N PRO A 446 -1.61 3.80 9.16
CA PRO A 446 -2.71 3.81 10.11
C PRO A 446 -3.31 2.41 10.30
N SER A 447 -3.87 2.16 11.48
CA SER A 447 -4.62 0.93 11.76
C SER A 447 -5.73 0.72 10.72
N LEU A 448 -5.98 -0.52 10.33
CA LEU A 448 -7.09 -0.90 9.46
C LEU A 448 -8.45 -0.50 10.08
N GLY A 449 -8.52 -0.48 11.41
CA GLY A 449 -9.67 -0.04 12.19
C GLY A 449 -9.76 1.47 12.44
N ALA A 450 -8.81 2.28 11.94
CA ALA A 450 -8.81 3.72 12.15
C ALA A 450 -10.09 4.39 11.63
N GLY A 451 -10.60 5.34 12.43
CA GLY A 451 -11.80 6.10 12.11
C GLY A 451 -11.57 7.11 10.97
N ALA A 452 -12.66 7.62 10.38
CA ALA A 452 -12.60 8.53 9.24
C ALA A 452 -11.80 9.82 9.54
N GLU A 453 -11.96 10.40 10.73
CA GLU A 453 -11.26 11.62 11.14
C GLU A 453 -9.75 11.41 11.24
N GLU A 454 -9.32 10.28 11.82
CA GLU A 454 -7.90 9.93 11.94
C GLU A 454 -7.28 9.72 10.56
N LEU A 455 -7.94 8.95 9.69
CA LEU A 455 -7.49 8.72 8.33
C LEU A 455 -7.39 10.02 7.52
N GLU A 456 -8.31 10.96 7.73
CA GLU A 456 -8.29 12.26 7.05
C GLU A 456 -7.19 13.20 7.58
N ARG A 457 -6.91 13.18 8.90
CA ARG A 457 -5.75 13.88 9.48
C ARG A 457 -4.44 13.34 8.91
N VAL A 458 -4.24 12.02 8.93
CA VAL A 458 -3.05 11.38 8.38
C VAL A 458 -2.92 11.66 6.89
N ARG A 459 -4.02 11.58 6.13
CA ARG A 459 -4.03 11.94 4.70
C ARG A 459 -3.58 13.38 4.49
N THR A 460 -4.08 14.32 5.30
CA THR A 460 -3.69 15.73 5.19
C THR A 460 -2.20 15.92 5.41
N ALA A 461 -1.64 15.41 6.52
CA ALA A 461 -0.21 15.45 6.79
C ALA A 461 0.62 14.79 5.67
N THR A 462 0.18 13.62 5.21
CA THR A 462 0.81 12.91 4.08
C THR A 462 0.82 13.72 2.79
N THR A 463 -0.30 14.38 2.45
CA THR A 463 -0.36 15.26 1.27
C THR A 463 0.50 16.51 1.42
N THR A 464 0.63 17.06 2.63
CA THR A 464 1.54 18.18 2.91
C THR A 464 2.98 17.77 2.61
N MET A 465 3.39 16.60 3.10
CA MET A 465 4.76 16.11 2.92
C MET A 465 5.09 15.78 1.45
N THR A 466 4.13 15.25 0.71
CA THR A 466 4.34 14.82 -0.68
C THR A 466 4.14 15.95 -1.71
N ALA A 467 3.55 17.08 -1.30
CA ALA A 467 3.18 18.18 -2.20
C ALA A 467 4.36 18.78 -2.95
N LEU A 468 5.52 18.95 -2.31
CA LEU A 468 6.70 19.56 -2.94
C LEU A 468 7.11 18.81 -4.22
N ALA A 469 7.29 17.48 -4.12
CA ALA A 469 7.67 16.66 -5.28
C ALA A 469 6.58 16.63 -6.36
N SER A 470 5.30 16.64 -5.94
CA SER A 470 4.15 16.67 -6.84
C SER A 470 4.08 17.97 -7.62
N VAL A 471 4.11 19.12 -6.93
CA VAL A 471 4.07 20.45 -7.53
C VAL A 471 5.30 20.69 -8.41
N GLY A 472 6.49 20.33 -7.94
CA GLY A 472 7.73 20.43 -8.72
C GLY A 472 7.79 19.51 -9.94
N GLY A 473 7.01 18.43 -9.95
CA GLY A 473 7.08 17.41 -11.00
C GLY A 473 8.48 16.80 -11.09
N VAL A 474 9.11 16.61 -9.94
CA VAL A 474 10.48 16.09 -9.76
C VAL A 474 10.44 14.63 -9.27
N PRO A 475 11.51 13.85 -9.51
CA PRO A 475 11.55 12.46 -9.08
C PRO A 475 11.71 12.36 -7.56
N SER A 476 11.05 11.38 -6.97
CA SER A 476 11.00 11.19 -5.54
C SER A 476 10.85 9.70 -5.21
N LEU A 477 11.83 9.17 -4.50
CA LEU A 477 11.98 7.74 -4.22
C LEU A 477 11.75 7.49 -2.73
N SER A 478 10.82 6.61 -2.39
CA SER A 478 10.69 6.02 -1.06
C SER A 478 11.49 4.73 -0.98
N VAL A 479 12.30 4.55 0.07
CA VAL A 479 13.03 3.32 0.35
C VAL A 479 12.78 2.82 1.78
N PRO A 480 12.79 1.51 2.03
CA PRO A 480 12.43 0.93 3.33
C PRO A 480 13.58 1.00 4.33
N ALA A 481 13.89 2.21 4.83
CA ALA A 481 15.06 2.46 5.67
C ALA A 481 14.74 2.66 7.17
N LEU A 482 13.46 2.87 7.53
CA LEU A 482 13.06 3.20 8.90
C LEU A 482 12.07 2.17 9.44
N THR A 483 12.09 1.97 10.76
CA THR A 483 11.09 1.20 11.50
C THR A 483 10.64 2.02 12.69
N VAL A 484 9.32 2.18 12.85
CA VAL A 484 8.68 2.91 13.95
C VAL A 484 7.51 2.05 14.42
N ASP A 485 7.41 1.80 15.71
CA ASP A 485 6.38 0.91 16.31
C ASP A 485 6.27 -0.45 15.60
N ASP A 486 7.42 -1.09 15.35
CA ASP A 486 7.59 -2.37 14.63
C ASP A 486 7.00 -2.40 13.21
N ALA A 487 6.68 -1.24 12.65
CA ALA A 487 6.13 -1.08 11.31
C ALA A 487 7.07 -0.26 10.41
N PRO A 488 7.11 -0.55 9.09
CA PRO A 488 7.99 0.17 8.18
C PRO A 488 7.55 1.62 7.99
N VAL A 489 8.55 2.50 7.90
CA VAL A 489 8.39 3.87 7.39
C VAL A 489 9.47 4.12 6.34
N GLY A 490 9.10 4.73 5.22
CA GLY A 490 10.02 5.00 4.13
C GLY A 490 10.87 6.24 4.37
N LEU A 491 12.15 6.19 4.02
CA LEU A 491 12.98 7.37 3.83
C LEU A 491 12.85 7.84 2.38
N CYS A 492 12.51 9.11 2.18
CA CYS A 492 12.25 9.70 0.88
C CYS A 492 13.46 10.49 0.40
N LEU A 493 13.95 10.17 -0.81
CA LEU A 493 14.96 10.93 -1.53
C LEU A 493 14.29 11.67 -2.69
N THR A 494 14.25 13.00 -2.65
CA THR A 494 13.67 13.83 -3.72
C THR A 494 14.76 14.65 -4.40
N GLY A 495 14.99 14.38 -5.68
CA GLY A 495 16.08 14.96 -6.46
C GLY A 495 15.62 15.94 -7.54
N GLY A 496 16.58 16.50 -8.27
CA GLY A 496 16.32 17.36 -9.42
C GLY A 496 15.64 16.63 -10.60
N THR A 497 15.08 17.39 -11.54
CA THR A 497 14.47 16.85 -12.76
C THR A 497 15.47 15.98 -13.53
N GLY A 498 15.06 14.75 -13.87
CA GLY A 498 15.89 13.81 -14.63
C GLY A 498 16.93 13.06 -13.80
N THR A 499 16.85 13.07 -12.47
CA THR A 499 17.76 12.30 -11.59
C THR A 499 17.21 10.93 -11.17
N ASP A 500 16.14 10.46 -11.80
CA ASP A 500 15.37 9.25 -11.43
C ASP A 500 16.27 8.02 -11.16
N ARG A 501 17.13 7.67 -12.12
CA ARG A 501 18.05 6.54 -11.99
C ARG A 501 19.14 6.78 -10.95
N ALA A 502 19.64 8.02 -10.85
CA ALA A 502 20.67 8.41 -9.91
C ALA A 502 20.17 8.30 -8.46
N LEU A 503 18.91 8.65 -8.20
CA LEU A 503 18.27 8.48 -6.89
C LEU A 503 18.24 7.02 -6.46
N VAL A 504 17.81 6.10 -7.34
CA VAL A 504 17.76 4.67 -7.03
C VAL A 504 19.15 4.13 -6.73
N THR A 505 20.13 4.47 -7.57
CA THR A 505 21.53 4.03 -7.41
C THR A 505 22.16 4.56 -6.12
N THR A 506 21.83 5.80 -5.74
CA THR A 506 22.36 6.45 -4.54
C THR A 506 21.75 5.86 -3.28
N ALA A 507 20.42 5.68 -3.25
CA ALA A 507 19.74 5.05 -2.13
C ALA A 507 20.22 3.60 -1.91
N ASP A 508 20.44 2.84 -2.99
CA ASP A 508 20.94 1.46 -2.91
C ASP A 508 22.36 1.39 -2.35
N ARG A 509 23.20 2.37 -2.68
CA ARG A 509 24.52 2.51 -2.07
C ARG A 509 24.41 2.87 -0.59
N TRP A 510 23.56 3.83 -0.23
CA TRP A 510 23.36 4.25 1.16
C TRP A 510 22.86 3.13 2.06
N LEU A 511 21.93 2.30 1.56
CA LEU A 511 21.40 1.16 2.31
C LEU A 511 22.41 0.02 2.47
N ARG A 512 23.28 -0.22 1.46
CA ARG A 512 24.31 -1.27 1.54
C ARG A 512 25.52 -0.87 2.37
N ASP A 513 26.01 0.35 2.17
CA ASP A 513 27.24 0.83 2.80
C ASP A 513 27.00 1.35 4.22
N GLY A 514 25.73 1.53 4.61
CA GLY A 514 25.32 2.17 5.83
C GLY A 514 25.62 3.66 5.77
N VAL A 515 24.60 4.52 5.94
CA VAL A 515 24.85 5.96 6.08
C VAL A 515 25.66 6.16 7.36
N GLY A 516 26.94 6.56 7.25
CA GLY A 516 27.75 6.97 8.40
C GLY A 516 27.76 5.97 9.58
N THR A 517 27.84 4.67 9.32
CA THR A 517 28.12 3.55 10.26
C THR A 517 27.26 3.35 11.52
N GLY A 518 26.04 3.88 11.58
CA GLY A 518 25.14 3.72 12.75
C GLY A 518 24.06 2.63 12.68
N LEU A 519 23.91 1.88 11.58
CA LEU A 519 22.83 0.90 11.41
C LEU A 519 23.36 -0.55 11.36
N PRO A 520 22.66 -1.53 11.98
CA PRO A 520 23.06 -2.93 11.90
C PRO A 520 22.94 -3.44 10.46
N ALA A 521 24.01 -4.06 9.97
CA ALA A 521 24.00 -4.73 8.69
C ALA A 521 22.97 -5.87 8.69
N GLY A 522 22.02 -5.83 7.75
CA GLY A 522 21.08 -6.93 7.51
C GLY A 522 19.62 -6.50 7.43
N ALA A 523 19.25 -5.76 6.38
CA ALA A 523 17.88 -5.73 5.87
C ALA A 523 17.97 -5.70 4.34
N ALA A 524 18.09 -6.88 3.74
CA ALA A 524 17.91 -7.13 2.32
C ALA A 524 16.82 -8.19 2.16
#